data_AF-A0A2R4SZM0-F1
#
_entry.id   AF-A0A2R4SZM0-F1
#
_cell.length_a   1.000
_cell.length_b   1.000
_cell.length_c   1.000
_cell.angle_alpha   90.00
_cell.angle_beta   90.00
_cell.angle_gamma   90.00
#
_symmetry.space_group_name_H-M   'P 1'
#
loop_
_entity.id
_entity.type
_entity.pdbx_description
1 polymer ?
#
loop_
_entity_poly.entity_id
_entity_poly.type
_entity_poly.pdbx_seq_one_letter_code
_entity_poly.pdbx_strand_id
1 'polypeptide(L)'
;MPSSVAPRSAALAAVVAAALATGLLAGSSAASADSATGVRIHDIQGTTRISPLVGQLVTEVPGIVTGVRAYGSKGFWFQDPQADTDQATSEGVFVYTGSNPTVAVGDSVLVSGTVGEYIPGGTSSGNQSVTQIAKPTVTVVSAGNALPAPVTISAWSVPSAYTPAGDTAAAGSINALPLQPRAYALDYYESLEGSNVRIGTSRIVGATDPYAELWVTVKPHENPVRRGGTLYRSYTAQNTGRLQIQSLTPLAEKPFPKANVGDVLSGTTEGPLDFNQFGGYTLTARTLGTVEDRGLEPEETREQRGGELAVATYNVENLDPTDPQAKFDALGAAVVNNLASPDILALEEIQDDNGAKNDGTVSAEETLKKFTAAITAAGGPAYQWRTINPEDKKDGGEPGGNIRQVFLFNPERVSFTDRAGGDAKTATTVVRERGRAALTLSPGRIDPANAAWADSRKPLAGEFNFRGRTVFVIANHFGSKGGDESLTSHHQPPNRSSEAKRLLQAQAVNAFVKDILKAERHADVLVVGDINDFDFSATTKALTNGGALYPAIKSLPRSERYSYVFQGNSQVLDQILTSPSIDDFAYDSVHINAEFADQNSDHDPQVLRFRP
;
A
#
# COMPACT_ATOMS: atom_id res chain seq x y z
N MET A 1 -15.96 26.55 -53.34
CA MET A 1 -17.08 26.10 -54.21
C MET A 1 -17.88 27.34 -54.58
N PRO A 2 -18.01 27.68 -55.88
CA PRO A 2 -17.28 27.17 -57.04
C PRO A 2 -15.82 27.72 -57.06
N SER A 3 -15.08 27.77 -58.17
CA SER A 3 -14.56 26.64 -58.99
C SER A 3 -13.65 27.19 -60.10
N SER A 4 -12.39 26.72 -60.16
CA SER A 4 -11.50 26.64 -61.35
C SER A 4 -11.22 27.96 -62.14
N VAL A 5 -10.23 28.09 -63.04
CA VAL A 5 -9.32 27.18 -63.78
C VAL A 5 -7.89 27.78 -63.85
N ALA A 6 -6.86 26.94 -63.98
CA ALA A 6 -5.51 27.28 -64.49
C ALA A 6 -5.06 26.16 -65.46
N PRO A 7 -3.89 26.19 -66.14
CA PRO A 7 -2.86 27.22 -66.27
C PRO A 7 -2.47 27.49 -67.76
N ARG A 8 -1.33 28.16 -68.01
CA ARG A 8 -0.38 28.00 -69.15
C ARG A 8 0.76 29.03 -69.03
N SER A 9 1.99 28.85 -69.52
CA SER A 9 2.89 27.70 -69.74
C SER A 9 4.23 28.30 -70.22
N ALA A 10 5.39 27.75 -69.84
CA ALA A 10 6.71 28.34 -70.14
C ALA A 10 7.47 27.65 -71.31
N ALA A 11 8.26 28.41 -72.07
CA ALA A 11 9.28 28.00 -73.06
C ALA A 11 9.95 29.25 -73.68
N LEU A 12 11.24 29.33 -74.05
CA LEU A 12 12.46 28.52 -73.77
C LEU A 12 13.74 29.29 -74.22
N ALA A 13 14.94 28.96 -73.69
CA ALA A 13 16.30 29.17 -74.27
C ALA A 13 16.83 30.63 -74.49
N ALA A 14 18.14 30.96 -74.56
CA ALA A 14 19.44 30.34 -74.20
C ALA A 14 20.54 31.46 -74.23
N VAL A 15 21.46 31.62 -73.25
CA VAL A 15 22.85 31.05 -73.14
C VAL A 15 23.77 31.39 -74.35
N VAL A 16 25.02 31.91 -74.25
CA VAL A 16 26.02 32.07 -73.15
C VAL A 16 26.19 33.58 -72.77
N ALA A 17 27.30 34.33 -72.50
CA ALA A 17 28.79 34.26 -72.27
C ALA A 17 29.28 35.66 -71.74
N ALA A 18 30.51 35.94 -71.23
CA ALA A 18 31.56 35.19 -70.51
C ALA A 18 32.62 36.18 -69.93
N ALA A 19 33.55 35.70 -69.06
CA ALA A 19 34.68 36.41 -68.42
C ALA A 19 34.36 37.42 -67.27
N LEU A 20 35.24 37.74 -66.31
CA LEU A 20 36.25 37.01 -65.50
C LEU A 20 37.00 38.05 -64.64
N ALA A 21 36.87 38.01 -63.32
CA ALA A 21 37.78 38.66 -62.37
C ALA A 21 37.70 37.94 -61.01
N THR A 22 38.84 37.76 -60.34
CA THR A 22 38.98 36.92 -59.15
C THR A 22 38.73 37.66 -57.83
N GLY A 23 38.12 36.97 -56.87
CA GLY A 23 37.99 37.43 -55.49
C GLY A 23 37.84 36.25 -54.53
N LEU A 24 38.96 35.65 -54.09
CA LEU A 24 38.94 34.61 -53.06
C LEU A 24 38.83 35.23 -51.67
N LEU A 25 37.71 35.00 -51.00
CA LEU A 25 37.66 34.73 -49.56
C LEU A 25 36.65 33.60 -49.34
N ALA A 26 36.95 32.68 -48.41
CA ALA A 26 36.30 31.37 -48.37
C ALA A 26 34.83 31.46 -47.95
N GLY A 27 33.95 30.84 -48.74
CA GLY A 27 32.58 30.57 -48.32
C GLY A 27 32.55 29.38 -47.37
N SER A 28 32.27 29.61 -46.09
CA SER A 28 31.83 28.56 -45.16
C SER A 28 30.38 28.18 -45.51
N SER A 29 30.22 27.38 -46.57
CA SER A 29 28.94 26.77 -46.92
C SER A 29 28.41 25.97 -45.73
N ALA A 30 27.17 26.24 -45.32
CA ALA A 30 26.50 25.48 -44.28
C ALA A 30 26.30 24.03 -44.76
N ALA A 31 27.19 23.14 -44.33
CA ALA A 31 26.99 21.71 -44.46
C ALA A 31 26.10 21.26 -43.30
N SER A 32 24.94 20.67 -43.62
CA SER A 32 24.22 19.85 -42.65
C SER A 32 25.10 18.67 -42.28
N ALA A 33 25.62 18.66 -41.05
CA ALA A 33 26.31 17.52 -40.47
C ALA A 33 25.27 16.48 -40.04
N ASP A 34 24.70 15.80 -41.03
CA ASP A 34 23.66 14.79 -40.81
C ASP A 34 24.28 13.43 -40.46
N SER A 35 23.73 12.77 -39.44
CA SER A 35 24.08 11.42 -38.97
C SER A 35 25.57 11.08 -38.74
N ALA A 36 25.99 11.25 -37.47
CA ALA A 36 26.67 10.17 -36.75
C ALA A 36 25.85 9.89 -35.46
N THR A 37 24.54 9.72 -35.63
CA THR A 37 23.56 9.53 -34.56
C THR A 37 23.68 8.13 -33.95
N GLY A 38 24.60 8.00 -32.99
CA GLY A 38 24.60 6.89 -32.05
C GLY A 38 23.40 6.95 -31.10
N VAL A 39 23.01 5.78 -30.59
CA VAL A 39 21.86 5.59 -29.70
C VAL A 39 21.95 6.48 -28.46
N ARG A 40 20.87 7.19 -28.16
CA ARG A 40 20.69 8.06 -26.98
C ARG A 40 19.82 7.39 -25.92
N ILE A 41 19.63 8.01 -24.77
CA ILE A 41 18.85 7.40 -23.68
C ILE A 41 17.33 7.40 -24.00
N HIS A 42 16.81 8.44 -24.66
CA HIS A 42 15.45 8.42 -25.20
C HIS A 42 15.21 7.32 -26.25
N ASP A 43 16.20 6.95 -27.07
CA ASP A 43 16.11 5.79 -27.98
C ASP A 43 16.03 4.45 -27.22
N ILE A 44 16.68 4.38 -26.05
CA ILE A 44 16.67 3.20 -25.16
C ILE A 44 15.33 3.09 -24.44
N GLN A 45 14.80 4.18 -23.88
CA GLN A 45 13.52 4.16 -23.18
C GLN A 45 12.35 4.00 -24.16
N GLY A 46 12.34 4.78 -25.24
CA GLY A 46 11.21 4.85 -26.18
C GLY A 46 9.97 5.50 -25.58
N THR A 47 8.81 5.28 -26.22
CA THR A 47 7.53 5.92 -25.86
C THR A 47 6.52 4.95 -25.20
N THR A 48 7.02 3.84 -24.66
CA THR A 48 6.27 2.72 -24.07
C THR A 48 6.99 2.20 -22.83
N ARG A 49 6.30 1.41 -21.98
CA ARG A 49 6.83 0.83 -20.72
C ARG A 49 7.84 -0.31 -20.90
N ILE A 50 8.19 -0.59 -22.14
CA ILE A 50 9.11 -1.64 -22.56
C ILE A 50 9.98 -1.01 -23.63
N SER A 51 11.29 -1.14 -23.47
CA SER A 51 12.26 -0.56 -24.38
C SER A 51 12.11 -1.12 -25.81
N PRO A 52 12.17 -0.29 -26.86
CA PRO A 52 12.25 -0.78 -28.24
C PRO A 52 13.59 -1.49 -28.53
N LEU A 53 14.57 -1.38 -27.63
CA LEU A 53 15.92 -1.94 -27.77
C LEU A 53 16.20 -3.15 -26.85
N VAL A 54 15.19 -3.73 -26.18
CA VAL A 54 15.36 -4.95 -25.34
C VAL A 54 16.15 -6.05 -26.07
N GLY A 55 17.20 -6.54 -25.42
CA GLY A 55 18.09 -7.58 -25.94
C GLY A 55 19.15 -7.09 -26.92
N GLN A 56 19.11 -5.83 -27.36
CA GLN A 56 20.09 -5.26 -28.27
C GLN A 56 21.35 -4.76 -27.52
N LEU A 57 22.49 -4.75 -28.21
CA LEU A 57 23.74 -4.18 -27.72
C LEU A 57 23.82 -2.70 -28.12
N VAL A 58 23.77 -1.80 -27.14
CA VAL A 58 24.06 -0.37 -27.34
C VAL A 58 25.55 -0.11 -27.10
N THR A 59 26.11 0.88 -27.79
CA THR A 59 27.55 1.16 -27.81
C THR A 59 27.80 2.65 -27.62
N GLU A 60 28.66 3.00 -26.66
CA GLU A 60 29.12 4.36 -26.36
C GLU A 60 28.00 5.39 -26.18
N VAL A 61 26.92 4.99 -25.51
CA VAL A 61 25.78 5.85 -25.16
C VAL A 61 26.27 6.94 -24.19
N PRO A 62 26.12 8.24 -24.52
CA PRO A 62 26.63 9.33 -23.69
C PRO A 62 25.67 9.71 -22.57
N GLY A 63 26.20 10.12 -21.41
CA GLY A 63 25.40 10.75 -20.36
C GLY A 63 26.22 11.19 -19.15
N ILE A 64 25.57 11.90 -18.22
CA ILE A 64 26.15 12.32 -16.94
C ILE A 64 25.58 11.43 -15.83
N VAL A 65 26.45 10.86 -14.98
CA VAL A 65 26.05 10.05 -13.82
C VAL A 65 25.32 10.92 -12.79
N THR A 66 24.06 10.61 -12.51
CA THR A 66 23.18 11.36 -11.60
C THR A 66 23.10 10.71 -10.21
N GLY A 67 23.27 9.39 -10.09
CA GLY A 67 23.22 8.67 -8.81
C GLY A 67 23.97 7.34 -8.86
N VAL A 68 24.51 6.90 -7.72
CA VAL A 68 25.30 5.67 -7.61
C VAL A 68 24.78 4.82 -6.45
N ARG A 69 24.31 3.60 -6.73
CA ARG A 69 23.76 2.65 -5.75
C ARG A 69 24.77 1.53 -5.50
N ALA A 70 25.43 1.57 -4.35
CA ALA A 70 26.47 0.59 -3.95
C ALA A 70 25.95 -0.62 -3.14
N TYR A 71 24.64 -0.64 -2.83
CA TYR A 71 23.93 -1.63 -2.02
C TYR A 71 22.71 -2.19 -2.79
N GLY A 72 22.15 -3.33 -2.37
CA GLY A 72 21.03 -3.95 -3.08
C GLY A 72 21.37 -4.27 -4.54
N SER A 73 20.51 -3.86 -5.49
CA SER A 73 20.80 -3.92 -6.93
C SER A 73 21.88 -2.89 -7.28
N LYS A 74 23.13 -3.34 -7.44
CA LYS A 74 24.27 -2.44 -7.61
C LYS A 74 24.37 -1.91 -9.05
N GLY A 75 24.53 -0.61 -9.15
CA GLY A 75 24.54 0.11 -10.42
C GLY A 75 24.51 1.62 -10.23
N PHE A 76 24.35 2.36 -11.32
CA PHE A 76 24.26 3.82 -11.32
C PHE A 76 23.22 4.30 -12.32
N TRP A 77 22.62 5.46 -12.06
CA TRP A 77 21.80 6.16 -13.04
C TRP A 77 22.67 7.18 -13.77
N PHE A 78 22.47 7.29 -15.07
CA PHE A 78 23.02 8.37 -15.87
C PHE A 78 21.92 8.94 -16.79
N GLN A 79 22.06 10.21 -17.13
CA GLN A 79 21.05 10.96 -17.88
C GLN A 79 21.70 11.76 -19.01
N ASP A 80 21.01 11.86 -20.15
CA ASP A 80 21.51 12.56 -21.34
C ASP A 80 21.55 14.08 -21.09
N PRO A 81 22.69 14.77 -21.29
CA PRO A 81 22.78 16.23 -21.20
C PRO A 81 22.15 16.96 -22.38
N GLN A 82 21.67 16.26 -23.42
CA GLN A 82 21.03 16.79 -24.62
C GLN A 82 19.66 16.13 -24.84
N ALA A 83 18.76 16.35 -23.90
CA ALA A 83 17.38 15.86 -23.95
C ALA A 83 16.65 16.22 -25.25
N ASP A 84 15.70 15.38 -25.65
CA ASP A 84 14.81 15.57 -26.79
C ASP A 84 13.68 16.62 -26.50
N THR A 85 12.53 16.51 -27.18
CA THR A 85 11.36 17.37 -26.93
C THR A 85 10.03 16.63 -26.85
N ASP A 86 10.02 15.30 -26.96
CA ASP A 86 8.88 14.50 -26.55
C ASP A 86 8.80 14.53 -25.00
N GLN A 87 7.65 14.15 -24.49
CA GLN A 87 7.46 13.94 -23.05
C GLN A 87 7.20 12.47 -22.73
N ALA A 88 7.00 11.61 -23.74
CA ALA A 88 6.83 10.17 -23.58
C ALA A 88 8.15 9.40 -23.45
N THR A 89 9.30 10.02 -23.71
CA THR A 89 10.65 9.46 -23.53
C THR A 89 11.25 9.93 -22.20
N SER A 90 11.93 9.03 -21.47
CA SER A 90 12.81 9.42 -20.36
C SER A 90 14.24 9.57 -20.84
N GLU A 91 14.96 10.52 -20.26
CA GLU A 91 16.37 10.82 -20.59
C GLU A 91 17.36 10.16 -19.63
N GLY A 92 16.87 9.51 -18.58
CA GLY A 92 17.65 8.73 -17.62
C GLY A 92 17.42 7.23 -17.79
N VAL A 93 18.44 6.44 -17.44
CA VAL A 93 18.34 4.97 -17.41
C VAL A 93 19.30 4.40 -16.37
N PHE A 94 18.96 3.23 -15.81
CA PHE A 94 19.81 2.54 -14.84
C PHE A 94 20.86 1.66 -15.54
N VAL A 95 22.07 1.61 -14.98
CA VAL A 95 23.19 0.79 -15.48
C VAL A 95 23.54 -0.23 -14.41
N TYR A 96 23.12 -1.48 -14.60
CA TYR A 96 23.32 -2.57 -13.65
C TYR A 96 24.71 -3.20 -13.77
N THR A 97 25.54 -2.96 -12.76
CA THR A 97 26.93 -3.42 -12.68
C THR A 97 27.10 -4.74 -11.91
N GLY A 98 26.10 -5.15 -11.11
CA GLY A 98 26.16 -6.34 -10.25
C GLY A 98 27.28 -6.35 -9.20
N SER A 99 27.98 -5.22 -9.06
CA SER A 99 29.21 -5.00 -8.31
C SER A 99 29.31 -3.51 -7.97
N ASN A 100 30.16 -3.10 -7.02
CA ASN A 100 30.27 -1.67 -6.67
C ASN A 100 30.69 -0.84 -7.90
N PRO A 101 29.91 0.16 -8.35
CA PRO A 101 30.31 1.01 -9.46
C PRO A 101 31.61 1.77 -9.19
N THR A 102 32.39 2.02 -10.24
CA THR A 102 33.67 2.76 -10.17
C THR A 102 33.55 4.21 -10.65
N VAL A 103 32.33 4.70 -10.85
CA VAL A 103 32.00 6.06 -11.29
C VAL A 103 31.48 6.91 -10.13
N ALA A 104 31.65 8.22 -10.23
CA ALA A 104 31.11 9.21 -9.30
C ALA A 104 29.95 10.01 -9.91
N VAL A 105 29.11 10.60 -9.06
CA VAL A 105 28.08 11.56 -9.50
C VAL A 105 28.74 12.79 -10.12
N GLY A 106 28.31 13.18 -11.31
CA GLY A 106 28.94 14.22 -12.13
C GLY A 106 30.00 13.71 -13.11
N ASP A 107 30.29 12.41 -13.16
CA ASP A 107 31.10 11.85 -14.24
C ASP A 107 30.31 11.87 -15.56
N SER A 108 30.96 12.33 -16.62
CA SER A 108 30.50 12.16 -18.00
C SER A 108 31.03 10.82 -18.51
N VAL A 109 30.13 9.96 -18.99
CA VAL A 109 30.44 8.58 -19.35
C VAL A 109 29.94 8.23 -20.74
N LEU A 110 30.66 7.30 -21.38
CA LEU A 110 30.18 6.51 -22.51
C LEU A 110 29.89 5.10 -21.99
N VAL A 111 28.67 4.59 -22.20
CA VAL A 111 28.23 3.28 -21.73
C VAL A 111 27.90 2.37 -22.91
N SER A 112 28.51 1.19 -22.94
CA SER A 112 28.19 0.10 -23.89
C SER A 112 27.66 -1.09 -23.11
N GLY A 113 26.59 -1.75 -23.57
CA GLY A 113 26.00 -2.89 -22.85
C GLY A 113 24.72 -3.41 -23.50
N THR A 114 24.10 -4.43 -22.90
CA THR A 114 22.85 -5.00 -23.40
C THR A 114 21.67 -4.35 -22.69
N VAL A 115 20.74 -3.75 -23.44
CA VAL A 115 19.50 -3.20 -22.90
C VAL A 115 18.56 -4.35 -22.51
N GLY A 116 17.82 -4.22 -21.41
CA GLY A 116 16.75 -5.14 -21.07
C GLY A 116 15.93 -4.72 -19.86
N GLU A 117 14.76 -5.35 -19.74
CA GLU A 117 13.82 -5.15 -18.64
C GLU A 117 14.27 -5.86 -17.36
N TYR A 118 14.13 -5.20 -16.22
CA TYR A 118 14.10 -5.83 -14.90
C TYR A 118 12.73 -5.61 -14.27
N ILE A 119 12.10 -6.65 -13.69
CA ILE A 119 10.84 -6.47 -12.94
C ILE A 119 11.15 -6.57 -11.44
N PRO A 120 11.11 -5.45 -10.68
CA PRO A 120 11.20 -5.47 -9.23
C PRO A 120 10.12 -6.36 -8.62
N GLY A 121 10.51 -7.29 -7.74
CA GLY A 121 9.59 -8.30 -7.18
C GLY A 121 9.32 -9.51 -8.10
N GLY A 122 9.86 -9.52 -9.33
CA GLY A 122 9.76 -10.63 -10.28
C GLY A 122 8.47 -10.66 -11.10
N THR A 123 8.45 -11.50 -12.14
CA THR A 123 7.39 -11.57 -13.17
C THR A 123 5.99 -11.91 -12.64
N SER A 124 5.87 -12.47 -11.44
CA SER A 124 4.59 -12.82 -10.80
C SER A 124 4.00 -11.72 -9.92
N SER A 125 4.67 -10.56 -9.81
CA SER A 125 4.23 -9.43 -8.95
C SER A 125 3.16 -8.53 -9.59
N GLY A 126 3.02 -8.58 -10.93
CA GLY A 126 2.24 -7.60 -11.69
C GLY A 126 2.88 -6.20 -11.77
N ASN A 127 4.05 -5.97 -11.16
CA ASN A 127 4.75 -4.68 -11.26
C ASN A 127 5.20 -4.37 -12.70
N GLN A 128 5.32 -3.08 -13.01
CA GLN A 128 6.03 -2.61 -14.19
C GLN A 128 7.50 -3.06 -14.16
N SER A 129 8.14 -3.11 -15.33
CA SER A 129 9.59 -3.25 -15.41
C SER A 129 10.30 -1.92 -15.17
N VAL A 130 11.63 -1.98 -15.14
CA VAL A 130 12.56 -0.86 -15.21
C VAL A 130 13.53 -1.13 -16.35
N THR A 131 13.71 -0.16 -17.24
CA THR A 131 14.69 -0.26 -18.33
C THR A 131 16.11 -0.13 -17.78
N GLN A 132 16.99 -1.06 -18.14
CA GLN A 132 18.38 -1.02 -17.70
C GLN A 132 19.39 -1.46 -18.77
N ILE A 133 20.61 -0.92 -18.68
CA ILE A 133 21.77 -1.42 -19.41
C ILE A 133 22.53 -2.41 -18.51
N ALA A 134 22.58 -3.68 -18.93
CA ALA A 134 23.25 -4.76 -18.23
C ALA A 134 24.58 -5.17 -18.89
N LYS A 135 25.47 -5.78 -18.11
CA LYS A 135 26.85 -6.14 -18.49
C LYS A 135 27.65 -4.96 -19.07
N PRO A 136 27.68 -3.79 -18.39
CA PRO A 136 28.20 -2.56 -18.97
C PRO A 136 29.73 -2.56 -19.09
N THR A 137 30.22 -2.00 -20.19
CA THR A 137 31.55 -1.38 -20.29
C THR A 137 31.37 0.13 -20.17
N VAL A 138 32.12 0.79 -19.28
CA VAL A 138 31.96 2.21 -18.97
C VAL A 138 33.29 2.95 -19.13
N THR A 139 33.29 4.00 -19.94
CA THR A 139 34.44 4.89 -20.15
C THR A 139 34.12 6.25 -19.56
N VAL A 140 34.85 6.69 -18.54
CA VAL A 140 34.74 8.07 -18.00
C VAL A 140 35.49 9.03 -18.93
N VAL A 141 34.78 10.03 -19.46
CA VAL A 141 35.29 11.06 -20.38
C VAL A 141 35.77 12.30 -19.61
N SER A 142 35.04 12.70 -18.58
CA SER A 142 35.39 13.80 -17.67
C SER A 142 34.69 13.60 -16.32
N ALA A 143 35.21 14.22 -15.26
CA ALA A 143 34.66 14.13 -13.91
C ALA A 143 34.24 15.52 -13.38
N GLY A 144 33.28 15.55 -12.44
CA GLY A 144 32.85 16.78 -11.78
C GLY A 144 32.04 17.76 -12.65
N ASN A 145 31.34 17.24 -13.66
CA ASN A 145 30.44 18.02 -14.51
C ASN A 145 29.17 18.44 -13.74
N ALA A 146 28.50 19.49 -14.21
CA ALA A 146 27.16 19.84 -13.72
C ALA A 146 26.15 18.74 -14.10
N LEU A 147 25.23 18.42 -13.18
CA LEU A 147 24.18 17.44 -13.44
C LEU A 147 23.09 18.02 -14.37
N PRO A 148 22.43 17.19 -15.20
CA PRO A 148 21.21 17.55 -15.89
C PRO A 148 20.15 18.12 -14.92
N ALA A 149 19.47 19.18 -15.36
CA ALA A 149 18.55 19.93 -14.53
C ALA A 149 17.35 19.06 -14.11
N PRO A 150 17.02 18.98 -12.81
CA PRO A 150 16.01 18.05 -12.31
C PRO A 150 14.59 18.41 -12.75
N VAL A 151 13.86 17.43 -13.27
CA VAL A 151 12.43 17.60 -13.57
C VAL A 151 11.67 17.82 -12.27
N THR A 152 10.83 18.86 -12.22
CA THR A 152 10.14 19.26 -10.99
C THR A 152 8.75 18.62 -10.93
N ILE A 153 8.60 17.60 -10.08
CA ILE A 153 7.34 16.91 -9.82
C ILE A 153 6.51 17.77 -8.85
N SER A 154 5.24 18.03 -9.20
CA SER A 154 4.36 18.93 -8.43
C SER A 154 2.87 18.64 -8.69
N ALA A 155 1.99 19.26 -7.89
CA ALA A 155 0.54 19.24 -8.11
C ALA A 155 0.09 19.65 -9.53
N TRP A 156 0.88 20.48 -10.21
CA TRP A 156 0.60 21.00 -11.56
C TRP A 156 1.12 20.11 -12.68
N SER A 157 2.14 19.29 -12.43
CA SER A 157 2.75 18.44 -13.46
C SER A 157 2.16 17.03 -13.50
N VAL A 158 1.75 16.48 -12.35
CA VAL A 158 1.14 15.15 -12.25
C VAL A 158 -0.34 15.21 -12.67
N PRO A 159 -0.80 14.51 -13.72
CA PRO A 159 -2.21 14.48 -14.14
C PRO A 159 -3.17 13.94 -13.08
N SER A 160 -4.47 14.22 -13.25
CA SER A 160 -5.51 13.83 -12.27
C SER A 160 -6.28 12.55 -12.62
N ALA A 161 -6.13 12.01 -13.83
CA ALA A 161 -6.48 10.61 -14.09
C ALA A 161 -5.27 9.74 -13.73
N TYR A 162 -5.51 8.58 -13.12
CA TYR A 162 -4.41 7.76 -12.60
C TYR A 162 -3.66 7.01 -13.71
N THR A 163 -4.38 6.37 -14.63
CA THR A 163 -3.84 5.42 -15.61
C THR A 163 -4.73 5.35 -16.86
N PRO A 164 -4.21 5.00 -18.05
CA PRO A 164 -5.04 4.49 -19.14
C PRO A 164 -5.76 3.20 -18.72
N ALA A 165 -6.82 2.84 -19.45
CA ALA A 165 -7.41 1.50 -19.37
C ALA A 165 -6.49 0.49 -20.06
N GLY A 166 -6.30 -0.68 -19.45
CA GLY A 166 -5.49 -1.76 -20.01
C GLY A 166 -6.04 -2.35 -21.30
N ASP A 167 -5.17 -2.82 -22.18
CA ASP A 167 -5.58 -3.51 -23.41
C ASP A 167 -6.20 -4.87 -23.08
N THR A 168 -7.48 -5.03 -23.41
CA THR A 168 -8.23 -6.27 -23.16
C THR A 168 -7.75 -7.44 -24.02
N ALA A 169 -7.07 -7.19 -25.14
CA ALA A 169 -6.40 -8.25 -25.92
C ALA A 169 -5.10 -8.73 -25.25
N ALA A 170 -4.45 -7.87 -24.46
CA ALA A 170 -3.26 -8.17 -23.65
C ALA A 170 -3.59 -8.39 -22.16
N ALA A 171 -4.75 -9.01 -21.86
CA ALA A 171 -5.21 -9.33 -20.49
C ALA A 171 -5.31 -8.13 -19.52
N GLY A 172 -5.51 -6.93 -20.04
CA GLY A 172 -5.53 -5.68 -19.27
C GLY A 172 -4.16 -5.03 -19.11
N SER A 173 -3.13 -5.48 -19.85
CA SER A 173 -1.80 -4.90 -19.78
C SER A 173 -1.74 -3.49 -20.40
N ILE A 174 -0.96 -2.59 -19.80
CA ILE A 174 -0.67 -1.24 -20.30
C ILE A 174 0.72 -1.12 -20.97
N ASN A 175 1.51 -2.19 -21.00
CA ASN A 175 2.93 -2.13 -21.41
C ASN A 175 3.16 -1.70 -22.86
N ALA A 176 2.30 -2.14 -23.77
CA ALA A 176 2.37 -1.81 -25.20
C ALA A 176 1.59 -0.53 -25.57
N LEU A 177 1.01 0.18 -24.60
CA LEU A 177 0.31 1.43 -24.83
C LEU A 177 1.31 2.60 -24.88
N PRO A 178 1.27 3.48 -25.90
CA PRO A 178 2.08 4.69 -25.91
C PRO A 178 1.75 5.58 -24.71
N LEU A 179 2.79 6.04 -24.00
CA LEU A 179 2.65 6.85 -22.80
C LEU A 179 1.94 8.18 -23.11
N GLN A 180 1.05 8.60 -22.22
CA GLN A 180 0.39 9.91 -22.27
C GLN A 180 0.62 10.71 -20.97
N PRO A 181 1.84 11.23 -20.71
CA PRO A 181 2.24 11.94 -19.48
C PRO A 181 1.44 13.20 -19.14
N ARG A 182 0.67 13.74 -20.09
CA ARG A 182 -0.26 14.87 -19.86
C ARG A 182 -1.67 14.42 -19.45
N ALA A 183 -2.01 13.15 -19.65
CA ALA A 183 -3.32 12.57 -19.37
C ALA A 183 -3.32 11.75 -18.07
N TYR A 184 -2.27 10.94 -17.85
CA TYR A 184 -2.24 9.93 -16.77
C TYR A 184 -1.03 10.07 -15.85
N ALA A 185 -1.27 9.97 -14.54
CA ALA A 185 -0.22 10.03 -13.52
C ALA A 185 0.79 8.90 -13.63
N LEU A 186 0.34 7.67 -13.90
CA LEU A 186 1.20 6.50 -14.06
C LEU A 186 2.15 6.64 -15.26
N ASP A 187 1.66 7.21 -16.37
CA ASP A 187 2.48 7.50 -17.56
C ASP A 187 3.44 8.67 -17.30
N TYR A 188 3.04 9.66 -16.50
CA TYR A 188 3.89 10.79 -16.14
C TYR A 188 5.11 10.36 -15.32
N TYR A 189 4.93 9.48 -14.34
CA TYR A 189 6.07 8.93 -13.60
C TYR A 189 6.93 7.99 -14.46
N GLU A 190 6.33 7.20 -15.36
CA GLU A 190 7.08 6.33 -16.29
C GLU A 190 8.00 7.15 -17.21
N SER A 191 7.50 8.25 -17.78
CA SER A 191 8.31 9.17 -18.61
C SER A 191 9.47 9.85 -17.88
N LEU A 192 9.63 9.60 -16.58
CA LEU A 192 10.72 10.11 -15.74
C LEU A 192 11.59 8.99 -15.15
N GLU A 193 11.39 7.73 -15.53
CA GLU A 193 12.18 6.58 -15.05
C GLU A 193 13.70 6.85 -15.19
N GLY A 194 14.45 6.71 -14.11
CA GLY A 194 15.90 6.94 -14.06
C GLY A 194 16.35 8.40 -14.22
N SER A 195 15.46 9.32 -14.63
CA SER A 195 15.77 10.74 -14.76
C SER A 195 15.99 11.39 -13.38
N ASN A 196 16.84 12.41 -13.31
CA ASN A 196 16.99 13.23 -12.11
C ASN A 196 15.71 14.06 -11.91
N VAL A 197 14.99 13.83 -10.81
CA VAL A 197 13.76 14.52 -10.45
C VAL A 197 13.89 15.22 -9.11
N ARG A 198 13.05 16.23 -8.87
CA ARG A 198 12.91 16.87 -7.55
C ARG A 198 11.46 17.16 -7.18
N ILE A 199 11.25 17.23 -5.88
CA ILE A 199 10.06 17.81 -5.23
C ILE A 199 10.47 18.98 -4.34
N GLY A 200 9.53 19.91 -4.12
CA GLY A 200 9.64 20.90 -3.05
C GLY A 200 9.01 20.40 -1.74
N THR A 201 8.84 21.31 -0.78
CA THR A 201 8.16 21.06 0.51
C THR A 201 6.87 20.28 0.32
N SER A 202 6.83 19.05 0.86
CA SER A 202 5.74 18.09 0.64
C SER A 202 5.30 17.47 1.97
N ARG A 203 3.99 17.23 2.12
CA ARG A 203 3.40 16.62 3.32
C ARG A 203 3.60 15.10 3.29
N ILE A 204 4.00 14.53 4.42
CA ILE A 204 4.18 13.09 4.63
C ILE A 204 2.80 12.45 4.85
N VAL A 205 2.51 11.40 4.11
CA VAL A 205 1.21 10.70 4.05
C VAL A 205 1.31 9.19 4.33
N GLY A 206 2.53 8.69 4.50
CA GLY A 206 2.87 7.41 5.15
C GLY A 206 4.17 7.61 5.92
N ALA A 207 4.19 7.15 7.17
CA ALA A 207 5.31 7.33 8.10
C ALA A 207 6.61 6.66 7.63
N THR A 208 7.72 6.94 8.32
CA THR A 208 8.98 6.22 8.09
C THR A 208 8.87 4.77 8.51
N ASP A 209 9.16 3.85 7.59
CA ASP A 209 9.05 2.40 7.81
C ASP A 209 10.39 1.72 8.21
N PRO A 210 10.38 0.42 8.58
CA PRO A 210 11.60 -0.33 8.92
C PRO A 210 12.61 -0.50 7.78
N TYR A 211 12.24 -0.21 6.53
CA TYR A 211 13.12 -0.25 5.36
C TYR A 211 13.79 1.10 5.08
N ALA A 212 13.52 2.11 5.91
CA ALA A 212 13.98 3.50 5.76
C ALA A 212 13.40 4.18 4.50
N GLU A 213 12.11 3.90 4.24
CA GLU A 213 11.29 4.54 3.22
C GLU A 213 10.21 5.40 3.90
N LEU A 214 9.74 6.46 3.24
CA LEU A 214 8.52 7.20 3.65
C LEU A 214 7.73 7.65 2.43
N TRP A 215 6.48 8.05 2.61
CA TRP A 215 5.61 8.48 1.51
C TRP A 215 5.18 9.93 1.65
N VAL A 216 5.31 10.71 0.59
CA VAL A 216 4.83 12.11 0.52
C VAL A 216 3.72 12.28 -0.52
N THR A 217 2.95 13.37 -0.40
CA THR A 217 2.08 13.84 -1.48
C THR A 217 2.56 15.17 -2.05
N VAL A 218 2.71 15.23 -3.38
CA VAL A 218 2.88 16.48 -4.13
C VAL A 218 1.55 17.18 -4.42
N LYS A 219 0.40 16.55 -4.08
CA LYS A 219 -0.95 17.10 -4.19
C LYS A 219 -1.60 17.23 -2.80
N PRO A 220 -1.33 18.31 -2.04
CA PRO A 220 -1.81 18.46 -0.65
C PRO A 220 -3.34 18.56 -0.50
N HIS A 221 -4.07 18.75 -1.59
CA HIS A 221 -5.54 18.78 -1.61
C HIS A 221 -6.18 17.49 -2.14
N GLU A 222 -5.39 16.48 -2.50
CA GLU A 222 -5.89 15.19 -2.99
C GLU A 222 -6.30 14.29 -1.81
N ASN A 223 -7.62 14.19 -1.63
CA ASN A 223 -8.28 13.32 -0.66
C ASN A 223 -7.77 13.39 0.81
N PRO A 224 -7.40 14.55 1.37
CA PRO A 224 -6.81 14.62 2.71
C PRO A 224 -7.72 14.03 3.80
N VAL A 225 -7.10 13.39 4.80
CA VAL A 225 -7.68 13.09 6.12
C VAL A 225 -7.33 14.21 7.11
N ARG A 226 -7.98 14.22 8.29
CA ARG A 226 -7.78 15.28 9.29
C ARG A 226 -6.35 15.34 9.84
N ARG A 227 -5.75 14.18 10.09
CA ARG A 227 -4.48 14.02 10.81
C ARG A 227 -3.22 14.07 9.93
N GLY A 228 -3.38 14.16 8.60
CA GLY A 228 -2.27 14.45 7.69
C GLY A 228 -2.08 13.48 6.52
N GLY A 229 -2.70 12.30 6.55
CA GLY A 229 -2.67 11.34 5.45
C GLY A 229 -3.51 11.73 4.22
N THR A 230 -3.65 10.78 3.30
CA THR A 230 -4.39 10.92 2.05
C THR A 230 -5.23 9.65 1.81
N LEU A 231 -6.55 9.79 1.82
CA LEU A 231 -7.51 8.68 1.88
C LEU A 231 -7.72 8.01 0.53
N TYR A 232 -7.67 6.67 0.48
CA TYR A 232 -8.09 5.91 -0.70
C TYR A 232 -9.60 5.67 -0.65
N ARG A 233 -10.35 6.23 -1.61
CA ARG A 233 -11.83 6.40 -1.51
C ARG A 233 -12.65 5.46 -2.40
N SER A 234 -12.04 4.88 -3.44
CA SER A 234 -12.62 3.84 -4.30
C SER A 234 -11.54 3.30 -5.25
N TYR A 235 -11.81 2.16 -5.90
CA TYR A 235 -11.01 1.63 -7.02
C TYR A 235 -10.93 2.56 -8.27
N THR A 236 -11.51 3.76 -8.21
CA THR A 236 -11.52 4.78 -9.26
C THR A 236 -11.10 6.17 -8.75
N ALA A 237 -10.61 6.24 -7.51
CA ALA A 237 -10.14 7.44 -6.84
C ALA A 237 -8.76 7.18 -6.19
N GLN A 238 -7.86 6.56 -6.96
CA GLN A 238 -6.45 6.40 -6.65
C GLN A 238 -5.80 7.77 -6.43
N ASN A 239 -4.96 7.87 -5.40
CA ASN A 239 -4.24 9.10 -5.11
C ASN A 239 -2.99 9.21 -6.01
N THR A 240 -3.05 10.15 -6.95
CA THR A 240 -2.06 10.38 -8.02
C THR A 240 -0.79 11.07 -7.55
N GLY A 241 -0.88 11.94 -6.54
CA GLY A 241 0.24 12.74 -6.04
C GLY A 241 1.20 12.03 -5.09
N ARG A 242 0.98 10.75 -4.81
CA ARG A 242 1.85 9.95 -3.91
C ARG A 242 3.20 9.65 -4.57
N LEU A 243 4.27 9.83 -3.83
CA LEU A 243 5.64 9.48 -4.23
C LEU A 243 6.38 8.89 -3.02
N GLN A 244 7.08 7.78 -3.18
CA GLN A 244 7.95 7.25 -2.14
C GLN A 244 9.29 7.99 -2.13
N ILE A 245 9.85 8.19 -0.94
CA ILE A 245 11.20 8.73 -0.74
C ILE A 245 12.06 7.66 -0.08
N GLN A 246 13.22 7.37 -0.68
CA GLN A 246 14.32 6.61 -0.09
C GLN A 246 15.55 7.53 0.02
N SER A 247 16.53 7.20 0.87
CA SER A 247 17.87 7.79 0.76
C SER A 247 18.73 7.01 -0.24
N LEU A 248 19.46 7.73 -1.10
CA LEU A 248 20.56 7.16 -1.90
C LEU A 248 21.89 7.14 -1.13
N THR A 249 22.07 8.04 -0.16
CA THR A 249 23.17 7.99 0.81
C THR A 249 23.00 6.76 1.71
N PRO A 250 24.04 5.92 1.92
CA PRO A 250 23.95 4.77 2.82
C PRO A 250 23.55 5.16 4.24
N LEU A 251 22.66 4.37 4.86
CA LEU A 251 22.12 4.64 6.21
C LEU A 251 23.20 4.74 7.30
N ALA A 252 24.35 4.09 7.10
CA ALA A 252 25.52 4.16 7.98
C ALA A 252 26.32 5.47 7.86
N GLU A 253 26.18 6.22 6.76
CA GLU A 253 26.77 7.55 6.57
C GLU A 253 25.79 8.65 6.99
N LYS A 254 24.50 8.48 6.67
CA LYS A 254 23.41 9.37 7.07
C LYS A 254 22.15 8.55 7.37
N PRO A 255 21.71 8.48 8.65
CA PRO A 255 20.43 7.89 8.98
C PRO A 255 19.28 8.56 8.24
N PHE A 256 18.29 7.77 7.82
CA PHE A 256 17.05 8.30 7.27
C PHE A 256 16.23 8.96 8.39
N PRO A 257 15.55 10.09 8.13
CA PRO A 257 14.76 10.76 9.15
C PRO A 257 13.54 9.90 9.52
N LYS A 258 13.22 9.89 10.82
CA LYS A 258 11.96 9.37 11.33
C LYS A 258 10.89 10.46 11.20
N ALA A 259 9.72 10.10 10.70
CA ALA A 259 8.59 11.01 10.50
C ALA A 259 7.27 10.26 10.62
N ASN A 260 6.25 10.93 11.13
CA ASN A 260 4.88 10.46 11.20
C ASN A 260 4.06 11.01 10.01
N VAL A 261 2.84 10.51 9.85
CA VAL A 261 1.86 11.09 8.93
C VAL A 261 1.52 12.52 9.36
N GLY A 262 1.39 13.44 8.40
CA GLY A 262 1.12 14.85 8.66
C GLY A 262 2.37 15.72 8.85
N ASP A 263 3.53 15.13 9.13
CA ASP A 263 4.81 15.83 9.11
C ASP A 263 5.12 16.41 7.72
N VAL A 264 6.09 17.32 7.64
CA VAL A 264 6.43 18.02 6.41
C VAL A 264 7.90 17.78 6.05
N LEU A 265 8.15 17.15 4.90
CA LEU A 265 9.48 17.08 4.30
C LEU A 265 9.75 18.41 3.57
N SER A 266 10.46 19.32 4.22
CA SER A 266 10.66 20.69 3.75
C SER A 266 11.96 20.91 2.97
N GLY A 267 11.97 21.95 2.15
CA GLY A 267 13.08 22.27 1.24
C GLY A 267 12.97 21.54 -0.09
N THR A 268 14.11 21.07 -0.60
CA THR A 268 14.19 20.30 -1.86
C THR A 268 14.62 18.87 -1.56
N THR A 269 13.90 17.91 -2.11
CA THR A 269 14.33 16.51 -2.20
C THR A 269 14.54 16.16 -3.66
N GLU A 270 15.73 15.67 -4.02
CA GLU A 270 16.19 15.48 -5.40
C GLU A 270 17.04 14.20 -5.55
N GLY A 271 16.82 13.48 -6.64
CA GLY A 271 17.54 12.24 -6.98
C GLY A 271 16.95 11.56 -8.23
N PRO A 272 17.55 10.46 -8.69
CA PRO A 272 16.93 9.63 -9.73
C PRO A 272 15.57 9.09 -9.29
N LEU A 273 14.60 9.07 -10.21
CA LEU A 273 13.36 8.30 -10.03
C LEU A 273 13.63 6.82 -10.33
N ASP A 274 13.06 5.94 -9.52
CA ASP A 274 13.23 4.48 -9.60
C ASP A 274 11.88 3.79 -9.30
N PHE A 275 11.80 2.46 -9.48
CA PHE A 275 10.60 1.67 -9.14
C PHE A 275 10.96 0.53 -8.18
N ASN A 276 10.22 0.39 -7.08
CA ASN A 276 10.55 -0.57 -6.02
C ASN A 276 9.82 -1.94 -6.17
N GLN A 277 10.31 -2.96 -5.47
CA GLN A 277 9.80 -4.34 -5.56
C GLN A 277 8.39 -4.56 -4.98
N PHE A 278 7.90 -3.66 -4.14
CA PHE A 278 6.57 -3.69 -3.54
C PHE A 278 5.55 -2.87 -4.36
N GLY A 279 5.99 -2.20 -5.42
CA GLY A 279 5.20 -1.36 -6.30
C GLY A 279 5.22 0.11 -5.85
N GLY A 280 5.52 0.99 -6.81
CA GLY A 280 5.52 2.43 -6.60
C GLY A 280 6.80 3.10 -7.11
N TYR A 281 6.63 4.31 -7.64
CA TYR A 281 7.76 5.16 -8.00
C TYR A 281 8.39 5.79 -6.76
N THR A 282 9.72 5.82 -6.78
CA THR A 282 10.57 6.08 -5.63
C THR A 282 11.62 7.11 -6.01
N LEU A 283 11.63 8.26 -5.34
CA LEU A 283 12.70 9.24 -5.48
C LEU A 283 13.88 8.78 -4.61
N THR A 284 14.96 8.36 -5.26
CA THR A 284 16.19 7.90 -4.58
C THR A 284 17.04 9.11 -4.18
N ALA A 285 16.71 9.71 -3.03
CA ALA A 285 17.19 11.03 -2.64
C ALA A 285 18.71 11.10 -2.44
N ARG A 286 19.39 11.75 -3.38
CA ARG A 286 20.78 12.21 -3.27
C ARG A 286 20.84 13.49 -2.43
N THR A 287 19.86 14.36 -2.60
CA THR A 287 19.55 15.47 -1.71
C THR A 287 18.22 15.17 -1.04
N LEU A 288 18.21 15.08 0.29
CA LEU A 288 17.00 14.84 1.07
C LEU A 288 16.68 16.09 1.89
N GLY A 289 15.42 16.53 1.82
CA GLY A 289 14.88 17.63 2.61
C GLY A 289 14.93 17.39 4.12
N THR A 290 14.48 18.38 4.90
CA THR A 290 14.43 18.30 6.35
C THR A 290 13.02 17.93 6.81
N VAL A 291 12.88 16.95 7.69
CA VAL A 291 11.59 16.66 8.32
C VAL A 291 11.29 17.72 9.37
N GLU A 292 10.17 18.39 9.21
CA GLU A 292 9.52 19.24 10.21
C GLU A 292 8.42 18.42 10.89
N ASP A 293 8.72 17.96 12.10
CA ASP A 293 7.77 17.37 13.05
C ASP A 293 6.58 18.33 13.28
N ARG A 294 5.36 17.79 13.21
CA ARG A 294 4.11 18.52 13.40
C ARG A 294 3.37 18.17 14.69
N GLY A 295 3.96 17.36 15.56
CA GLY A 295 3.43 17.03 16.88
C GLY A 295 2.18 16.18 16.79
N LEU A 296 2.21 15.13 15.96
CA LEU A 296 1.14 14.14 15.93
C LEU A 296 1.14 13.34 17.24
N GLU A 297 0.04 13.39 17.99
CA GLU A 297 -0.15 12.65 19.24
C GLU A 297 -1.10 11.44 19.01
N PRO A 298 -0.82 10.25 19.59
CA PRO A 298 -1.75 9.12 19.58
C PRO A 298 -3.09 9.47 20.23
N GLU A 299 -4.19 8.95 19.69
CA GLU A 299 -5.54 9.29 20.17
C GLU A 299 -5.98 8.51 21.42
N GLU A 300 -6.81 9.15 22.24
CA GLU A 300 -7.55 8.51 23.33
C GLU A 300 -9.06 8.60 23.03
N THR A 301 -9.73 7.44 23.01
CA THR A 301 -11.20 7.38 22.93
C THR A 301 -11.83 7.68 24.29
N ARG A 302 -13.11 8.07 24.31
CA ARG A 302 -13.86 8.24 25.56
C ARG A 302 -14.14 6.90 26.27
N GLU A 303 -14.24 6.91 27.59
CA GLU A 303 -14.86 5.82 28.36
C GLU A 303 -16.31 5.53 27.91
N GLN A 304 -16.74 4.27 28.03
CA GLN A 304 -18.14 3.88 27.94
C GLN A 304 -18.91 4.21 29.22
N ARG A 305 -20.13 4.72 29.07
CA ARG A 305 -21.00 4.99 30.23
C ARG A 305 -21.50 3.66 30.82
N GLY A 306 -21.84 3.62 32.11
CA GLY A 306 -22.31 2.39 32.77
C GLY A 306 -23.57 1.72 32.18
N GLY A 307 -24.32 2.41 31.31
CA GLY A 307 -25.44 1.87 30.53
C GLY A 307 -25.12 1.55 29.07
N GLU A 308 -23.89 1.82 28.61
CA GLU A 308 -23.36 1.49 27.30
C GLU A 308 -22.48 0.22 27.40
N LEU A 309 -22.47 -0.59 26.34
CA LEU A 309 -21.52 -1.69 26.12
C LEU A 309 -20.48 -1.21 25.10
N ALA A 310 -19.19 -1.30 25.45
CA ALA A 310 -18.07 -1.11 24.53
C ALA A 310 -17.59 -2.43 23.96
N VAL A 311 -17.52 -2.51 22.64
CA VAL A 311 -16.94 -3.63 21.90
C VAL A 311 -15.87 -3.11 20.95
N ALA A 312 -14.65 -3.60 21.09
CA ALA A 312 -13.50 -3.20 20.30
C ALA A 312 -12.91 -4.36 19.48
N THR A 313 -12.07 -4.02 18.50
CA THR A 313 -11.20 -4.94 17.75
C THR A 313 -9.78 -4.36 17.70
N TYR A 314 -8.77 -5.22 17.81
CA TYR A 314 -7.36 -4.85 17.72
C TYR A 314 -6.54 -6.03 17.17
N ASN A 315 -5.95 -5.84 15.99
CA ASN A 315 -4.82 -6.66 15.52
C ASN A 315 -3.58 -6.32 16.37
N VAL A 316 -2.94 -7.32 16.97
CA VAL A 316 -1.76 -7.14 17.85
C VAL A 316 -0.44 -7.60 17.22
N GLU A 317 -0.41 -7.76 15.89
CA GLU A 317 0.79 -8.05 15.07
C GLU A 317 1.58 -9.28 15.56
N ASN A 318 1.05 -10.47 15.26
CA ASN A 318 1.64 -11.80 15.57
C ASN A 318 2.11 -12.01 17.03
N LEU A 319 1.51 -11.32 18.01
CA LEU A 319 1.95 -11.30 19.41
C LEU A 319 2.15 -12.71 20.00
N ASP A 320 3.38 -13.02 20.43
CA ASP A 320 3.79 -14.32 21.00
C ASP A 320 4.70 -14.20 22.25
N PRO A 321 4.90 -15.24 23.08
CA PRO A 321 5.67 -15.11 24.33
C PRO A 321 7.15 -14.72 24.16
N THR A 322 7.73 -14.88 22.97
CA THR A 322 9.10 -14.47 22.61
C THR A 322 9.24 -12.98 22.30
N ASP A 323 8.14 -12.28 22.00
CA ASP A 323 8.15 -10.82 21.82
C ASP A 323 8.67 -10.11 23.10
N PRO A 324 9.41 -8.99 22.96
CA PRO A 324 9.90 -8.22 24.10
C PRO A 324 8.77 -7.80 25.04
N GLN A 325 9.02 -7.83 26.35
CA GLN A 325 8.01 -7.41 27.35
C GLN A 325 7.47 -5.99 27.09
N ALA A 326 8.30 -5.09 26.56
CA ALA A 326 7.90 -3.75 26.17
C ALA A 326 6.75 -3.70 25.14
N LYS A 327 6.63 -4.67 24.21
CA LYS A 327 5.50 -4.76 23.28
C LYS A 327 4.21 -5.11 24.03
N PHE A 328 4.28 -6.09 24.93
CA PHE A 328 3.16 -6.45 25.81
C PHE A 328 2.73 -5.28 26.70
N ASP A 329 3.69 -4.57 27.30
CA ASP A 329 3.43 -3.42 28.17
C ASP A 329 2.79 -2.25 27.38
N ALA A 330 3.28 -1.97 26.17
CA ALA A 330 2.76 -0.91 25.31
C ALA A 330 1.37 -1.24 24.74
N LEU A 331 1.14 -2.47 24.25
CA LEU A 331 -0.18 -2.95 23.85
C LEU A 331 -1.15 -2.95 25.05
N GLY A 332 -0.67 -3.32 26.23
CA GLY A 332 -1.45 -3.28 27.48
C GLY A 332 -1.87 -1.85 27.83
N ALA A 333 -0.93 -0.90 27.78
CA ALA A 333 -1.21 0.52 27.98
C ALA A 333 -2.17 1.10 26.92
N ALA A 334 -2.08 0.66 25.66
CA ALA A 334 -3.00 1.07 24.60
C ALA A 334 -4.44 0.59 24.84
N VAL A 335 -4.62 -0.64 25.35
CA VAL A 335 -5.95 -1.15 25.73
C VAL A 335 -6.54 -0.37 26.91
N VAL A 336 -5.71 0.05 27.87
CA VAL A 336 -6.16 0.79 29.06
C VAL A 336 -6.45 2.25 28.76
N ASN A 337 -5.47 2.99 28.24
CA ASN A 337 -5.52 4.44 28.05
C ASN A 337 -6.22 4.80 26.75
N ASN A 338 -5.68 4.35 25.61
CA ASN A 338 -6.14 4.77 24.29
C ASN A 338 -7.51 4.20 23.92
N LEU A 339 -7.81 2.94 24.28
CA LEU A 339 -9.13 2.32 24.09
C LEU A 339 -10.11 2.50 25.27
N ALA A 340 -9.67 3.12 26.37
CA ALA A 340 -10.44 3.34 27.59
C ALA A 340 -11.05 2.05 28.19
N SER A 341 -10.29 0.94 28.20
CA SER A 341 -10.68 -0.37 28.77
C SER A 341 -12.07 -0.87 28.33
N PRO A 342 -12.25 -1.27 27.04
CA PRO A 342 -13.54 -1.72 26.51
C PRO A 342 -14.09 -2.96 27.23
N ASP A 343 -15.41 -3.16 27.23
CA ASP A 343 -16.04 -4.27 27.96
C ASP A 343 -15.81 -5.62 27.29
N ILE A 344 -15.72 -5.62 25.96
CA ILE A 344 -15.32 -6.73 25.10
C ILE A 344 -14.25 -6.22 24.14
N LEU A 345 -13.17 -6.97 23.97
CA LEU A 345 -12.14 -6.74 22.97
C LEU A 345 -11.97 -8.03 22.15
N ALA A 346 -12.31 -7.97 20.87
CA ALA A 346 -11.85 -8.95 19.90
C ALA A 346 -10.37 -8.68 19.59
N LEU A 347 -9.58 -9.74 19.53
CA LEU A 347 -8.17 -9.71 19.19
C LEU A 347 -7.91 -10.53 17.95
N GLU A 348 -7.15 -9.94 17.05
CA GLU A 348 -6.62 -10.53 15.84
C GLU A 348 -5.09 -10.69 15.99
N GLU A 349 -4.51 -11.73 15.38
CA GLU A 349 -3.06 -12.04 15.46
C GLU A 349 -2.47 -12.39 16.84
N ILE A 350 -3.29 -12.97 17.73
CA ILE A 350 -2.73 -13.74 18.85
C ILE A 350 -2.08 -15.03 18.31
N GLN A 351 -0.79 -15.20 18.61
CA GLN A 351 0.06 -16.30 18.13
C GLN A 351 0.29 -17.38 19.22
N ASP A 352 0.84 -18.52 18.79
CA ASP A 352 1.07 -19.71 19.63
C ASP A 352 2.07 -19.45 20.78
N ASP A 353 2.04 -20.30 21.80
CA ASP A 353 2.90 -20.28 22.98
C ASP A 353 4.41 -20.42 22.66
N ASN A 354 4.75 -20.63 21.38
CA ASN A 354 6.09 -20.78 20.83
C ASN A 354 6.34 -19.89 19.58
N GLY A 355 5.47 -18.94 19.26
CA GLY A 355 5.57 -18.05 18.10
C GLY A 355 5.43 -18.76 16.76
N ALA A 356 6.21 -18.33 15.76
CA ALA A 356 6.28 -18.95 14.43
C ALA A 356 6.81 -20.40 14.39
N LYS A 357 7.10 -21.02 15.54
CA LYS A 357 7.88 -22.26 15.63
C LYS A 357 7.04 -23.48 15.25
N ASN A 358 7.26 -23.93 14.02
CA ASN A 358 6.66 -25.12 13.42
C ASN A 358 7.09 -26.43 14.13
N ASP A 359 6.49 -26.74 15.29
CA ASP A 359 6.64 -28.00 16.02
C ASP A 359 5.31 -28.71 16.38
N GLY A 360 4.17 -28.11 16.06
CA GLY A 360 2.83 -28.66 16.31
C GLY A 360 2.10 -28.09 17.53
N THR A 361 2.69 -27.11 18.22
CA THR A 361 1.97 -26.26 19.18
C THR A 361 0.83 -25.50 18.49
N VAL A 362 -0.35 -25.47 19.12
CA VAL A 362 -1.55 -24.74 18.65
C VAL A 362 -2.26 -23.96 19.79
N SER A 363 -1.60 -23.88 20.95
CA SER A 363 -2.07 -23.21 22.16
C SER A 363 -1.51 -21.79 22.21
N ALA A 364 -2.25 -20.84 22.77
CA ALA A 364 -1.84 -19.45 23.00
C ALA A 364 -2.14 -19.00 24.45
N GLU A 365 -2.12 -19.96 25.36
CA GLU A 365 -2.51 -19.77 26.76
C GLU A 365 -1.45 -18.99 27.56
N GLU A 366 -0.16 -19.17 27.28
CA GLU A 366 0.93 -18.35 27.83
C GLU A 366 0.97 -16.96 27.16
N THR A 367 0.68 -16.87 25.85
CA THR A 367 0.50 -15.59 25.14
C THR A 367 -0.58 -14.74 25.83
N LEU A 368 -1.74 -15.33 26.10
CA LEU A 368 -2.89 -14.64 26.69
C LEU A 368 -2.70 -14.33 28.18
N LYS A 369 -2.02 -15.19 28.95
CA LYS A 369 -1.57 -14.85 30.31
C LYS A 369 -0.65 -13.64 30.31
N LYS A 370 0.37 -13.60 29.43
CA LYS A 370 1.35 -12.50 29.36
C LYS A 370 0.68 -11.18 28.98
N PHE A 371 -0.28 -11.19 28.04
CA PHE A 371 -1.00 -9.99 27.62
C PHE A 371 -2.03 -9.50 28.65
N THR A 372 -2.85 -10.39 29.22
CA THR A 372 -3.81 -9.97 30.27
C THR A 372 -3.11 -9.52 31.56
N ALA A 373 -1.94 -10.08 31.89
CA ALA A 373 -1.09 -9.58 32.96
C ALA A 373 -0.55 -8.17 32.66
N ALA A 374 -0.11 -7.88 31.43
CA ALA A 374 0.35 -6.55 31.03
C ALA A 374 -0.78 -5.50 31.07
N ILE A 375 -1.99 -5.84 30.60
CA ILE A 375 -3.17 -4.97 30.73
C ILE A 375 -3.49 -4.68 32.20
N THR A 376 -3.44 -5.72 33.06
CA THR A 376 -3.67 -5.55 34.51
C THR A 376 -2.58 -4.68 35.15
N ALA A 377 -1.32 -4.82 34.74
CA ALA A 377 -0.20 -4.03 35.22
C ALA A 377 -0.28 -2.55 34.78
N ALA A 378 -0.86 -2.27 33.61
CA ALA A 378 -1.19 -0.93 33.14
C ALA A 378 -2.38 -0.29 33.87
N GLY A 379 -3.04 -1.01 34.80
CA GLY A 379 -4.20 -0.53 35.56
C GLY A 379 -5.55 -0.91 34.97
N GLY A 380 -5.57 -1.76 33.93
CA GLY A 380 -6.79 -2.26 33.29
C GLY A 380 -7.53 -3.33 34.09
N PRO A 381 -8.72 -3.74 33.61
CA PRO A 381 -9.50 -4.79 34.23
C PRO A 381 -8.83 -6.16 34.09
N ALA A 382 -9.10 -7.05 35.05
CA ALA A 382 -8.72 -8.46 34.98
C ALA A 382 -9.58 -9.22 33.95
N TYR A 383 -9.28 -9.00 32.67
CA TYR A 383 -9.96 -9.61 31.53
C TYR A 383 -9.93 -11.14 31.59
N GLN A 384 -11.08 -11.78 31.32
CA GLN A 384 -11.14 -13.20 31.00
C GLN A 384 -11.09 -13.40 29.48
N TRP A 385 -10.55 -14.53 29.01
CA TRP A 385 -10.50 -14.86 27.57
C TRP A 385 -11.44 -16.01 27.16
N ARG A 386 -11.83 -16.01 25.87
CA ARG A 386 -12.37 -17.18 25.15
C ARG A 386 -11.77 -17.25 23.75
N THR A 387 -11.32 -18.43 23.37
CA THR A 387 -10.84 -18.77 22.02
C THR A 387 -11.02 -20.26 21.76
N ILE A 388 -10.68 -20.71 20.56
CA ILE A 388 -10.64 -22.11 20.14
C ILE A 388 -9.31 -22.33 19.41
N ASN A 389 -8.43 -23.17 19.97
CA ASN A 389 -7.17 -23.54 19.33
C ASN A 389 -7.41 -24.07 17.90
N PRO A 390 -6.66 -23.62 16.89
CA PRO A 390 -6.73 -24.18 15.54
C PRO A 390 -6.25 -25.63 15.44
N GLU A 391 -6.33 -26.18 14.22
CA GLU A 391 -5.49 -27.31 13.83
C GLU A 391 -4.18 -26.82 13.21
N ASP A 392 -3.09 -27.55 13.50
CA ASP A 392 -1.75 -27.33 12.97
C ASP A 392 -1.77 -27.15 11.43
N LYS A 393 -1.38 -25.97 10.97
CA LYS A 393 -1.33 -25.57 9.55
C LYS A 393 -2.68 -25.73 8.84
N LYS A 394 -3.78 -25.33 9.51
CA LYS A 394 -5.14 -25.24 8.93
C LYS A 394 -5.77 -23.86 9.02
N ASP A 395 -5.36 -23.02 9.95
CA ASP A 395 -5.66 -21.59 9.96
C ASP A 395 -4.41 -20.85 9.46
N GLY A 396 -4.55 -20.08 8.37
CA GLY A 396 -3.42 -19.43 7.70
C GLY A 396 -2.91 -18.17 8.42
N GLY A 397 -1.71 -17.71 8.08
CA GLY A 397 -1.09 -16.57 8.74
C GLY A 397 0.43 -16.60 8.55
N GLU A 398 1.15 -16.20 9.58
CA GLU A 398 2.59 -16.36 9.68
C GLU A 398 3.03 -17.82 9.41
N PRO A 399 3.99 -18.08 8.50
CA PRO A 399 4.42 -19.43 8.14
C PRO A 399 5.09 -20.22 9.28
N GLY A 400 4.29 -20.94 10.06
CA GLY A 400 4.77 -21.93 11.04
C GLY A 400 4.01 -21.95 12.35
N GLY A 401 3.36 -20.83 12.71
CA GLY A 401 2.37 -20.72 13.77
C GLY A 401 0.93 -20.76 13.23
N ASN A 402 -0.04 -20.57 14.13
CA ASN A 402 -1.46 -20.82 13.89
C ASN A 402 -2.35 -19.68 14.42
N ILE A 403 -2.18 -18.46 13.90
CA ILE A 403 -2.95 -17.24 14.28
C ILE A 403 -4.44 -17.53 14.54
N ARG A 404 -5.00 -16.98 15.62
CA ARG A 404 -6.40 -17.13 16.01
C ARG A 404 -7.11 -15.80 16.27
N GLN A 405 -8.43 -15.88 16.46
CA GLN A 405 -9.22 -14.82 17.10
C GLN A 405 -9.37 -15.12 18.59
N VAL A 406 -9.41 -14.09 19.42
CA VAL A 406 -9.67 -14.22 20.86
C VAL A 406 -10.66 -13.15 21.29
N PHE A 407 -11.59 -13.48 22.17
CA PHE A 407 -12.32 -12.49 22.94
C PHE A 407 -11.64 -12.29 24.30
N LEU A 408 -11.27 -11.07 24.64
CA LEU A 408 -11.13 -10.62 26.03
C LEU A 408 -12.43 -9.95 26.48
N PHE A 409 -12.84 -10.11 27.73
CA PHE A 409 -14.04 -9.45 28.26
C PHE A 409 -13.97 -9.18 29.77
N ASN A 410 -14.51 -8.03 30.19
CA ASN A 410 -14.46 -7.58 31.57
C ASN A 410 -15.60 -8.24 32.38
N PRO A 411 -15.30 -9.20 33.29
CA PRO A 411 -16.32 -9.96 34.01
C PRO A 411 -17.14 -9.11 34.99
N GLU A 412 -16.70 -7.89 35.33
CA GLU A 412 -17.46 -6.96 36.18
C GLU A 412 -18.57 -6.23 35.41
N ARG A 413 -18.50 -6.18 34.07
CA ARG A 413 -19.46 -5.44 33.22
C ARG A 413 -20.26 -6.32 32.26
N VAL A 414 -19.70 -7.44 31.81
CA VAL A 414 -20.35 -8.36 30.86
C VAL A 414 -20.01 -9.81 31.20
N SER A 415 -20.97 -10.72 31.07
CA SER A 415 -20.70 -12.16 31.21
C SER A 415 -20.75 -12.87 29.86
N PHE A 416 -19.92 -13.88 29.69
CA PHE A 416 -19.95 -14.76 28.53
C PHE A 416 -20.88 -15.95 28.77
N THR A 417 -21.68 -16.34 27.77
CA THR A 417 -22.52 -17.56 27.85
C THR A 417 -21.71 -18.75 27.30
N ASP A 418 -21.12 -19.54 28.18
CA ASP A 418 -20.41 -20.76 27.79
C ASP A 418 -21.38 -21.89 27.38
N ARG A 419 -21.17 -22.45 26.19
CA ARG A 419 -21.85 -23.65 25.66
C ARG A 419 -20.80 -24.62 25.12
N ALA A 420 -20.59 -25.72 25.83
CA ALA A 420 -19.52 -26.68 25.58
C ALA A 420 -19.64 -27.43 24.24
N GLY A 421 -18.50 -27.85 23.68
CA GLY A 421 -18.40 -28.59 22.42
C GLY A 421 -17.78 -27.80 21.25
N GLY A 422 -17.38 -26.54 21.48
CA GLY A 422 -16.60 -25.76 20.50
C GLY A 422 -15.18 -26.34 20.32
N ASP A 423 -14.83 -26.65 19.08
CA ASP A 423 -13.50 -27.09 18.65
C ASP A 423 -13.17 -26.54 17.25
N ALA A 424 -12.00 -26.86 16.69
CA ALA A 424 -11.53 -26.35 15.40
C ALA A 424 -12.37 -26.78 14.18
N LYS A 425 -13.17 -27.85 14.30
CA LYS A 425 -13.92 -28.52 13.23
C LYS A 425 -15.43 -28.45 13.40
N THR A 426 -15.92 -28.36 14.64
CA THR A 426 -17.36 -28.39 14.92
C THR A 426 -17.97 -27.01 14.74
N ALA A 427 -18.80 -26.87 13.70
CA ALA A 427 -19.53 -25.64 13.40
C ALA A 427 -20.52 -25.29 14.51
N THR A 428 -20.50 -24.03 14.97
CA THR A 428 -21.64 -23.49 15.72
C THR A 428 -22.78 -23.12 14.77
N THR A 429 -24.00 -23.26 15.25
CA THR A 429 -25.25 -23.06 14.50
C THR A 429 -26.28 -22.33 15.34
N VAL A 430 -27.24 -21.67 14.70
CA VAL A 430 -28.26 -20.88 15.40
C VAL A 430 -29.49 -21.74 15.71
N VAL A 431 -29.93 -21.70 16.97
CA VAL A 431 -31.19 -22.28 17.44
C VAL A 431 -32.10 -21.18 18.03
N ARG A 432 -33.38 -21.49 18.22
CA ARG A 432 -34.33 -20.59 18.90
C ARG A 432 -34.69 -21.11 20.29
N GLU A 433 -34.09 -20.53 21.32
CA GLU A 433 -34.37 -20.86 22.72
C GLU A 433 -35.36 -19.85 23.32
N ARG A 434 -36.49 -20.33 23.84
CA ARG A 434 -37.52 -19.51 24.54
C ARG A 434 -38.00 -18.27 23.74
N GLY A 435 -37.91 -18.33 22.41
CA GLY A 435 -38.31 -17.24 21.49
C GLY A 435 -37.16 -16.31 21.07
N ARG A 436 -35.97 -16.44 21.67
CA ARG A 436 -34.75 -15.70 21.33
C ARG A 436 -33.82 -16.53 20.43
N ALA A 437 -32.85 -15.88 19.81
CA ALA A 437 -31.72 -16.56 19.20
C ALA A 437 -30.77 -17.11 20.28
N ALA A 438 -30.09 -18.20 19.96
CA ALA A 438 -29.01 -18.78 20.75
C ALA A 438 -28.06 -19.54 19.81
N LEU A 439 -26.80 -19.65 20.18
CA LEU A 439 -25.83 -20.51 19.51
C LEU A 439 -25.94 -21.94 20.06
N THR A 440 -25.53 -22.94 19.28
CA THR A 440 -25.33 -24.29 19.80
C THR A 440 -24.02 -24.41 20.58
N LEU A 441 -22.96 -23.73 20.12
CA LEU A 441 -21.64 -23.68 20.74
C LEU A 441 -21.20 -22.22 20.92
N SER A 442 -20.62 -21.91 22.08
CA SER A 442 -20.17 -20.57 22.47
C SER A 442 -19.02 -20.72 23.47
N PRO A 443 -17.76 -20.37 23.11
CA PRO A 443 -17.34 -19.94 21.79
C PRO A 443 -17.55 -21.04 20.74
N GLY A 444 -17.66 -20.66 19.47
CA GLY A 444 -17.81 -21.60 18.36
C GLY A 444 -17.30 -21.04 17.03
N ARG A 445 -16.83 -21.91 16.13
CA ARG A 445 -16.35 -21.51 14.79
C ARG A 445 -17.51 -21.45 13.79
N ILE A 446 -17.54 -20.43 12.92
CA ILE A 446 -18.52 -20.33 11.82
C ILE A 446 -18.07 -21.19 10.64
N ASP A 447 -18.86 -22.22 10.33
CA ASP A 447 -18.69 -23.10 9.15
C ASP A 447 -17.22 -23.52 8.86
N PRO A 448 -16.45 -24.03 9.86
CA PRO A 448 -15.00 -24.23 9.77
C PRO A 448 -14.53 -25.20 8.68
N ALA A 449 -15.43 -26.04 8.15
CA ALA A 449 -15.16 -26.97 7.07
C ALA A 449 -15.31 -26.35 5.66
N ASN A 450 -15.76 -25.10 5.56
CA ASN A 450 -15.93 -24.41 4.28
C ASN A 450 -14.59 -24.15 3.59
N ALA A 451 -14.51 -24.40 2.28
CA ALA A 451 -13.33 -24.15 1.47
C ALA A 451 -12.88 -22.67 1.48
N ALA A 452 -13.78 -21.74 1.80
CA ALA A 452 -13.45 -20.33 2.05
C ALA A 452 -12.38 -20.13 3.15
N TRP A 453 -12.31 -21.04 4.14
CA TRP A 453 -11.37 -20.98 5.26
C TRP A 453 -10.13 -21.88 5.10
N ALA A 454 -9.95 -22.54 3.96
CA ALA A 454 -8.70 -23.24 3.66
C ALA A 454 -7.55 -22.23 3.72
N ASP A 455 -6.52 -22.49 4.51
CA ASP A 455 -5.38 -21.57 4.74
C ASP A 455 -5.84 -20.15 5.14
N SER A 456 -6.82 -20.06 6.06
CA SER A 456 -7.32 -18.81 6.65
C SER A 456 -7.97 -19.04 8.01
N ARG A 457 -8.05 -17.99 8.83
CA ARG A 457 -8.66 -18.05 10.16
C ARG A 457 -10.17 -18.29 10.03
N LYS A 458 -10.72 -19.19 10.86
CA LYS A 458 -12.17 -19.46 10.90
C LYS A 458 -12.82 -18.55 11.97
N PRO A 459 -13.85 -17.73 11.65
CA PRO A 459 -14.41 -16.75 12.57
C PRO A 459 -14.85 -17.35 13.91
N LEU A 460 -14.66 -16.60 14.99
CA LEU A 460 -15.04 -16.97 16.35
C LEU A 460 -16.33 -16.25 16.74
N ALA A 461 -17.42 -16.99 16.95
CA ALA A 461 -18.69 -16.45 17.44
C ALA A 461 -18.87 -16.73 18.93
N GLY A 462 -19.47 -15.79 19.65
CA GLY A 462 -19.77 -15.91 21.09
C GLY A 462 -21.03 -15.16 21.51
N GLU A 463 -21.73 -15.71 22.49
CA GLU A 463 -22.84 -15.07 23.21
C GLU A 463 -22.32 -14.28 24.42
N PHE A 464 -22.64 -13.00 24.50
CA PHE A 464 -22.40 -12.16 25.66
C PHE A 464 -23.72 -11.72 26.29
N ASN A 465 -23.79 -11.60 27.62
CA ASN A 465 -24.90 -10.98 28.30
C ASN A 465 -24.50 -9.67 28.98
N PHE A 466 -25.11 -8.58 28.52
CA PHE A 466 -24.97 -7.26 29.11
C PHE A 466 -26.31 -6.85 29.72
N ARG A 467 -26.37 -6.68 31.05
CA ARG A 467 -27.55 -6.18 31.79
C ARG A 467 -28.86 -6.95 31.49
N GLY A 468 -28.79 -8.24 31.16
CA GLY A 468 -29.94 -9.09 30.80
C GLY A 468 -30.28 -9.14 29.31
N ARG A 469 -29.46 -8.53 28.44
CA ARG A 469 -29.60 -8.51 26.97
C ARG A 469 -28.50 -9.37 26.36
N THR A 470 -28.85 -10.21 25.38
CA THR A 470 -27.87 -11.04 24.67
C THR A 470 -27.33 -10.28 23.47
N VAL A 471 -26.00 -10.16 23.38
CA VAL A 471 -25.28 -9.60 22.23
C VAL A 471 -24.44 -10.72 21.62
N PHE A 472 -24.54 -10.91 20.31
CA PHE A 472 -23.72 -11.85 19.56
C PHE A 472 -22.52 -11.09 19.01
N VAL A 473 -21.30 -11.51 19.35
CA VAL A 473 -20.08 -10.95 18.75
C VAL A 473 -19.42 -12.03 17.91
N ILE A 474 -18.98 -11.65 16.72
CA ILE A 474 -18.29 -12.51 15.76
C ILE A 474 -16.97 -11.81 15.43
N ALA A 475 -15.86 -12.33 15.95
CA ALA A 475 -14.50 -11.89 15.62
C ALA A 475 -14.01 -12.58 14.34
N ASN A 476 -13.26 -11.85 13.51
CA ASN A 476 -12.82 -12.29 12.19
C ASN A 476 -11.38 -11.83 11.94
N HIS A 477 -10.59 -12.65 11.25
CA HIS A 477 -9.41 -12.17 10.53
C HIS A 477 -9.38 -12.86 9.16
N PHE A 478 -9.99 -12.21 8.17
CA PHE A 478 -10.14 -12.76 6.81
C PHE A 478 -8.78 -12.99 6.13
N GLY A 479 -8.77 -13.72 5.00
CA GLY A 479 -7.53 -13.96 4.26
C GLY A 479 -6.93 -12.65 3.74
N SER A 480 -5.61 -12.44 3.88
CA SER A 480 -5.01 -11.14 3.60
C SER A 480 -5.05 -10.74 2.12
N LYS A 481 -4.80 -9.46 1.83
CA LYS A 481 -4.65 -8.93 0.45
C LYS A 481 -3.40 -9.44 -0.29
N GLY A 482 -2.60 -10.32 0.31
CA GLY A 482 -1.39 -10.86 -0.31
C GLY A 482 -1.69 -11.58 -1.64
N GLY A 483 -0.98 -11.20 -2.70
CA GLY A 483 -1.25 -11.68 -4.06
C GLY A 483 -2.30 -10.86 -4.83
N ASP A 484 -2.82 -9.77 -4.26
CA ASP A 484 -3.35 -8.66 -5.06
C ASP A 484 -2.15 -7.86 -5.63
N GLU A 485 -2.27 -7.37 -6.86
CA GLU A 485 -1.24 -6.55 -7.51
C GLU A 485 -1.23 -5.10 -6.99
N SER A 486 -0.08 -4.42 -7.11
CA SER A 486 0.09 -3.03 -6.68
C SER A 486 -0.80 -2.06 -7.47
N LEU A 487 -1.11 -0.88 -6.92
CA LEU A 487 -1.90 0.13 -7.66
C LEU A 487 -1.18 0.59 -8.95
N THR A 488 0.16 0.51 -8.94
CA THR A 488 1.06 0.73 -10.08
C THR A 488 1.29 -0.52 -10.93
N SER A 489 0.40 -1.52 -10.88
CA SER A 489 0.46 -2.73 -11.71
C SER A 489 0.51 -2.40 -13.20
N HIS A 490 1.21 -3.23 -13.97
CA HIS A 490 1.15 -3.19 -15.42
C HIS A 490 -0.17 -3.76 -15.97
N HIS A 491 -1.04 -4.36 -15.14
CA HIS A 491 -2.43 -4.62 -15.46
C HIS A 491 -3.34 -3.53 -14.87
N GLN A 492 -4.26 -2.98 -15.67
CA GLN A 492 -5.14 -1.89 -15.23
C GLN A 492 -6.60 -2.13 -15.64
N PRO A 493 -7.52 -2.35 -14.68
CA PRO A 493 -7.31 -2.29 -13.22
C PRO A 493 -6.45 -3.45 -12.69
N PRO A 494 -5.72 -3.27 -11.57
CA PRO A 494 -4.86 -4.31 -11.00
C PRO A 494 -5.65 -5.54 -10.56
N ASN A 495 -5.07 -6.72 -10.78
CA ASN A 495 -5.67 -7.99 -10.42
C ASN A 495 -5.72 -8.16 -8.88
N ARG A 496 -6.91 -8.43 -8.34
CA ARG A 496 -7.12 -8.66 -6.90
C ARG A 496 -7.50 -10.10 -6.64
N SER A 497 -6.52 -10.98 -6.83
CA SER A 497 -6.73 -12.44 -6.82
C SER A 497 -7.31 -12.95 -5.49
N SER A 498 -6.99 -12.29 -4.37
CA SER A 498 -7.46 -12.67 -3.04
C SER A 498 -8.90 -12.18 -2.73
N GLU A 499 -9.43 -11.18 -3.46
CA GLU A 499 -10.80 -10.67 -3.28
C GLU A 499 -11.84 -11.78 -3.53
N ALA A 500 -11.55 -12.73 -4.43
CA ALA A 500 -12.42 -13.88 -4.71
C ALA A 500 -12.63 -14.81 -3.50
N LYS A 501 -11.60 -14.99 -2.65
CA LYS A 501 -11.67 -15.83 -1.44
C LYS A 501 -12.34 -15.07 -0.30
N ARG A 502 -11.94 -13.81 -0.07
CA ARG A 502 -12.57 -12.90 0.91
C ARG A 502 -14.08 -12.74 0.66
N LEU A 503 -14.51 -12.71 -0.61
CA LEU A 503 -15.92 -12.67 -0.99
C LEU A 503 -16.72 -13.90 -0.51
N LEU A 504 -16.13 -15.10 -0.49
CA LEU A 504 -16.79 -16.31 0.03
C LEU A 504 -16.82 -16.32 1.56
N GLN A 505 -15.74 -15.85 2.20
CA GLN A 505 -15.65 -15.67 3.66
C GLN A 505 -16.74 -14.70 4.16
N ALA A 506 -16.92 -13.56 3.46
CA ALA A 506 -17.99 -12.60 3.70
C ALA A 506 -19.41 -13.20 3.53
N GLN A 507 -19.61 -14.10 2.55
CA GLN A 507 -20.90 -14.76 2.33
C GLN A 507 -21.23 -15.75 3.46
N ALA A 508 -20.26 -16.51 3.96
CA ALA A 508 -20.46 -17.42 5.09
C ALA A 508 -20.86 -16.67 6.38
N VAL A 509 -20.16 -15.58 6.70
CA VAL A 509 -20.51 -14.73 7.86
C VAL A 509 -21.87 -14.05 7.68
N ASN A 510 -22.17 -13.50 6.49
CA ASN A 510 -23.48 -12.91 6.18
C ASN A 510 -24.64 -13.91 6.30
N ALA A 511 -24.43 -15.18 5.91
CA ALA A 511 -25.41 -16.24 6.06
C ALA A 511 -25.67 -16.56 7.55
N PHE A 512 -24.61 -16.72 8.34
CA PHE A 512 -24.71 -16.98 9.78
C PHE A 512 -25.45 -15.85 10.52
N VAL A 513 -25.12 -14.58 10.25
CA VAL A 513 -25.84 -13.41 10.80
C VAL A 513 -27.31 -13.41 10.39
N LYS A 514 -27.63 -13.81 9.16
CA LYS A 514 -29.04 -13.95 8.71
C LYS A 514 -29.80 -15.05 9.44
N ASP A 515 -29.15 -16.15 9.82
CA ASP A 515 -29.80 -17.17 10.66
C ASP A 515 -30.03 -16.67 12.11
N ILE A 516 -29.13 -15.83 12.67
CA ILE A 516 -29.39 -15.12 13.94
C ILE A 516 -30.63 -14.22 13.80
N LEU A 517 -30.66 -13.35 12.78
CA LEU A 517 -31.79 -12.42 12.54
C LEU A 517 -33.11 -13.13 12.16
N LYS A 518 -33.04 -14.35 11.66
CA LYS A 518 -34.19 -15.24 11.39
C LYS A 518 -34.68 -15.94 12.66
N ALA A 519 -33.78 -16.23 13.61
CA ALA A 519 -34.13 -16.73 14.94
C ALA A 519 -34.68 -15.60 15.84
N GLU A 520 -34.13 -14.39 15.79
CA GLU A 520 -34.60 -13.20 16.51
C GLU A 520 -34.36 -11.93 15.69
N ARG A 521 -35.45 -11.34 15.17
CA ARG A 521 -35.42 -10.21 14.20
C ARG A 521 -34.69 -8.96 14.68
N HIS A 522 -34.58 -8.79 15.99
CA HIS A 522 -33.96 -7.64 16.65
C HIS A 522 -32.84 -8.10 17.58
N ALA A 523 -32.08 -9.12 17.16
CA ALA A 523 -30.87 -9.55 17.83
C ALA A 523 -29.72 -8.58 17.55
N ASP A 524 -29.03 -8.18 18.62
CA ASP A 524 -27.84 -7.35 18.56
C ASP A 524 -26.66 -8.22 18.12
N VAL A 525 -26.16 -7.99 16.91
CA VAL A 525 -25.04 -8.73 16.32
C VAL A 525 -23.97 -7.75 15.88
N LEU A 526 -22.74 -8.02 16.30
CA LEU A 526 -21.55 -7.31 15.88
C LEU A 526 -20.63 -8.28 15.14
N VAL A 527 -20.31 -7.95 13.89
CA VAL A 527 -19.20 -8.55 13.14
C VAL A 527 -18.02 -7.59 13.30
N VAL A 528 -16.94 -8.06 13.91
CA VAL A 528 -15.76 -7.26 14.26
C VAL A 528 -14.49 -7.95 13.77
N GLY A 529 -13.38 -7.22 13.74
CA GLY A 529 -12.09 -7.75 13.36
C GLY A 529 -11.59 -7.24 12.03
N ASP A 530 -10.44 -7.80 11.62
CA ASP A 530 -9.84 -7.52 10.34
C ASP A 530 -10.57 -8.25 9.20
N ILE A 531 -11.33 -7.47 8.43
CA ILE A 531 -12.02 -7.94 7.22
C ILE A 531 -11.06 -7.96 6.01
N ASN A 532 -9.86 -7.39 6.18
CA ASN A 532 -8.77 -7.32 5.22
C ASN A 532 -9.23 -6.76 3.86
N ASP A 533 -10.20 -5.83 3.90
CA ASP A 533 -10.76 -5.18 2.72
C ASP A 533 -11.45 -3.84 3.01
N PHE A 534 -11.64 -3.06 1.94
CA PHE A 534 -12.16 -1.70 2.01
C PHE A 534 -13.67 -1.66 2.28
N ASP A 535 -14.17 -0.58 2.89
CA ASP A 535 -15.61 -0.38 3.16
C ASP A 535 -16.46 -0.33 1.86
N PHE A 536 -15.84 -0.06 0.72
CA PHE A 536 -16.43 -0.05 -0.63
C PHE A 536 -16.22 -1.34 -1.45
N SER A 537 -15.54 -2.36 -0.92
CA SER A 537 -15.17 -3.60 -1.61
C SER A 537 -16.36 -4.53 -1.94
N ALA A 538 -16.13 -5.55 -2.77
CA ALA A 538 -17.10 -6.63 -2.95
C ALA A 538 -17.31 -7.44 -1.65
N THR A 539 -16.26 -7.59 -0.85
CA THR A 539 -16.25 -8.26 0.47
C THR A 539 -17.23 -7.59 1.45
N THR A 540 -17.09 -6.29 1.71
CA THR A 540 -18.03 -5.56 2.59
C THR A 540 -19.44 -5.48 2.00
N LYS A 541 -19.58 -5.43 0.66
CA LYS A 541 -20.89 -5.53 0.00
C LYS A 541 -21.57 -6.91 0.21
N ALA A 542 -20.79 -7.99 0.33
CA ALA A 542 -21.32 -9.30 0.68
C ALA A 542 -21.67 -9.43 2.18
N LEU A 543 -20.84 -8.90 3.09
CA LEU A 543 -21.17 -8.82 4.53
C LEU A 543 -22.49 -8.08 4.79
N THR A 544 -22.71 -6.96 4.10
CA THR A 544 -23.92 -6.12 4.22
C THR A 544 -25.12 -6.62 3.39
N ASN A 545 -24.96 -7.69 2.60
CA ASN A 545 -25.96 -8.14 1.63
C ASN A 545 -27.33 -8.43 2.28
N GLY A 546 -28.40 -7.88 1.70
CA GLY A 546 -29.77 -8.00 2.20
C GLY A 546 -30.10 -7.08 3.39
N GLY A 547 -29.22 -6.13 3.73
CA GLY A 547 -29.42 -5.23 4.88
C GLY A 547 -29.22 -5.92 6.24
N ALA A 548 -28.50 -7.04 6.27
CA ALA A 548 -28.24 -7.80 7.49
C ALA A 548 -27.19 -7.14 8.41
N LEU A 549 -26.34 -6.27 7.86
CA LEU A 549 -25.30 -5.53 8.58
C LEU A 549 -25.14 -4.11 8.01
N TYR A 550 -24.70 -3.17 8.84
CA TYR A 550 -24.24 -1.83 8.49
C TYR A 550 -22.78 -1.63 8.94
N PRO A 551 -21.83 -1.20 8.07
CA PRO A 551 -20.45 -0.96 8.48
C PRO A 551 -20.35 0.32 9.31
N ALA A 552 -20.00 0.21 10.59
CA ALA A 552 -20.02 1.31 11.55
C ALA A 552 -19.13 2.48 11.12
N ILE A 553 -17.99 2.20 10.47
CA ILE A 553 -17.09 3.21 9.87
C ILE A 553 -17.77 4.17 8.88
N LYS A 554 -18.96 3.82 8.37
CA LYS A 554 -19.76 4.71 7.51
C LYS A 554 -20.54 5.78 8.26
N SER A 555 -20.54 5.76 9.60
CA SER A 555 -21.02 6.87 10.44
C SER A 555 -20.00 8.03 10.50
N LEU A 556 -18.70 7.74 10.50
CA LEU A 556 -17.64 8.75 10.60
C LEU A 556 -17.63 9.71 9.41
N PRO A 557 -17.22 10.98 9.59
CA PRO A 557 -16.76 11.83 8.50
C PRO A 557 -15.75 11.09 7.60
N ARG A 558 -15.81 11.32 6.28
CA ARG A 558 -14.91 10.62 5.33
C ARG A 558 -13.44 10.72 5.72
N SER A 559 -13.02 11.86 6.26
CA SER A 559 -11.65 12.16 6.69
C SER A 559 -11.14 11.38 7.91
N GLU A 560 -11.90 10.44 8.43
CA GLU A 560 -11.60 9.59 9.60
C GLU A 560 -11.88 8.09 9.30
N ARG A 561 -12.14 7.73 8.03
CA ARG A 561 -12.47 6.36 7.61
C ARG A 561 -11.24 5.57 7.23
N TYR A 562 -10.40 5.26 8.21
CA TYR A 562 -9.25 4.40 8.04
C TYR A 562 -8.90 3.67 9.35
N SER A 563 -8.09 2.64 9.21
CA SER A 563 -7.36 1.96 10.29
C SER A 563 -5.95 1.52 9.86
N TYR A 564 -5.57 1.80 8.62
CA TYR A 564 -4.35 1.30 8.00
C TYR A 564 -3.72 2.36 7.09
N VAL A 565 -2.39 2.37 6.95
CA VAL A 565 -1.69 3.24 6.00
C VAL A 565 -0.76 2.43 5.10
N PHE A 566 -1.20 2.17 3.87
CA PHE A 566 -0.44 1.39 2.90
C PHE A 566 0.05 2.25 1.73
N GLN A 567 1.36 2.27 1.50
CA GLN A 567 2.01 3.04 0.42
C GLN A 567 1.57 4.52 0.39
N GLY A 568 1.46 5.16 1.56
CA GLY A 568 1.00 6.55 1.67
C GLY A 568 -0.48 6.78 1.32
N ASN A 569 -1.32 5.74 1.31
CA ASN A 569 -2.77 5.87 1.38
C ASN A 569 -3.24 5.53 2.80
N SER A 570 -4.08 6.37 3.39
CA SER A 570 -4.96 5.95 4.50
C SER A 570 -6.07 5.05 3.94
N GLN A 571 -6.32 3.88 4.56
CA GLN A 571 -7.22 2.82 4.08
C GLN A 571 -7.98 2.14 5.23
N VAL A 572 -9.08 1.44 4.89
CA VAL A 572 -9.84 0.59 5.82
C VAL A 572 -9.46 -0.87 5.58
N LEU A 573 -9.14 -1.62 6.63
CA LEU A 573 -9.07 -3.09 6.59
C LEU A 573 -9.99 -3.68 7.67
N ASP A 574 -9.78 -3.26 8.92
CA ASP A 574 -10.60 -3.58 10.09
C ASP A 574 -11.97 -2.92 9.98
N GLN A 575 -13.01 -3.63 10.38
CA GLN A 575 -14.38 -3.10 10.35
C GLN A 575 -15.20 -3.68 11.50
N ILE A 576 -15.82 -2.81 12.30
CA ILE A 576 -17.02 -3.15 13.06
C ILE A 576 -18.24 -2.97 12.15
N LEU A 577 -19.12 -3.98 12.08
CA LEU A 577 -20.40 -3.93 11.40
C LEU A 577 -21.53 -4.35 12.35
N THR A 578 -22.65 -3.62 12.32
CA THR A 578 -23.77 -3.77 13.26
C THR A 578 -25.02 -4.37 12.62
N SER A 579 -25.81 -5.13 13.38
CA SER A 579 -27.16 -5.53 12.96
C SER A 579 -28.15 -4.35 12.99
N PRO A 580 -29.29 -4.41 12.27
CA PRO A 580 -30.27 -3.32 12.23
C PRO A 580 -31.03 -3.00 13.54
N SER A 581 -30.72 -3.67 14.66
CA SER A 581 -31.19 -3.26 16.00
C SER A 581 -30.24 -2.29 16.70
N ILE A 582 -28.99 -2.21 16.25
CA ILE A 582 -27.96 -1.31 16.76
C ILE A 582 -27.88 -0.11 15.82
N ASP A 583 -28.87 0.80 15.94
CA ASP A 583 -29.00 2.02 15.12
C ASP A 583 -28.56 3.31 15.86
N ASP A 584 -28.59 3.33 17.20
CA ASP A 584 -27.95 4.36 18.04
C ASP A 584 -26.62 3.84 18.63
N PHE A 585 -25.50 4.31 18.09
CA PHE A 585 -24.16 3.98 18.57
C PHE A 585 -23.17 5.13 18.34
N ALA A 586 -22.14 5.19 19.19
CA ALA A 586 -20.89 5.91 18.90
C ALA A 586 -19.86 4.89 18.39
N TYR A 587 -19.05 5.27 17.41
CA TYR A 587 -17.97 4.44 16.86
C TYR A 587 -16.74 5.32 16.64
N ASP A 588 -15.56 4.72 16.76
CA ASP A 588 -14.26 5.38 16.76
C ASP A 588 -13.22 4.49 16.05
N SER A 589 -12.38 5.10 15.20
CA SER A 589 -11.09 4.55 14.75
C SER A 589 -10.03 5.28 15.56
N VAL A 590 -9.33 4.59 16.45
CA VAL A 590 -8.49 5.27 17.45
C VAL A 590 -7.06 5.33 16.93
N HIS A 591 -6.67 6.47 16.34
CA HIS A 591 -5.43 6.57 15.58
C HIS A 591 -4.19 6.63 16.51
N ILE A 592 -3.53 5.48 16.69
CA ILE A 592 -2.39 5.28 17.60
C ILE A 592 -1.20 4.54 16.96
N ASN A 593 -1.40 3.94 15.79
CA ASN A 593 -0.48 3.00 15.18
C ASN A 593 -0.20 3.36 13.72
N ALA A 594 -1.21 3.31 12.85
CA ALA A 594 -1.02 3.33 11.39
C ALA A 594 -0.40 4.63 10.86
N GLU A 595 -0.46 5.72 11.63
CA GLU A 595 0.10 7.03 11.29
C GLU A 595 1.52 7.30 11.82
N PHE A 596 2.08 6.39 12.63
CA PHE A 596 3.32 6.61 13.38
C PHE A 596 4.48 5.76 12.85
N ALA A 597 5.72 6.25 13.05
CA ALA A 597 6.95 5.48 12.80
C ALA A 597 7.45 4.70 14.05
N ASP A 598 6.77 4.86 15.20
CA ASP A 598 6.84 3.96 16.34
C ASP A 598 5.49 3.25 16.43
N GLN A 599 5.46 1.97 16.06
CA GLN A 599 4.26 1.15 15.97
C GLN A 599 4.30 0.00 16.99
N ASN A 600 3.14 -0.32 17.56
CA ASN A 600 2.94 -1.55 18.36
C ASN A 600 2.13 -2.62 17.58
N SER A 601 1.48 -2.17 16.51
CA SER A 601 0.93 -2.92 15.37
C SER A 601 0.88 -1.92 14.19
N ASP A 602 0.79 -2.39 12.95
CA ASP A 602 0.52 -1.56 11.77
C ASP A 602 -0.97 -1.17 11.61
N HIS A 603 -1.87 -1.74 12.43
CA HIS A 603 -3.32 -1.44 12.45
C HIS A 603 -3.73 -0.52 13.62
N ASP A 604 -4.57 0.49 13.35
CA ASP A 604 -5.30 1.24 14.38
C ASP A 604 -6.51 0.44 14.90
N PRO A 605 -6.67 0.26 16.22
CA PRO A 605 -7.83 -0.41 16.78
C PRO A 605 -9.12 0.42 16.65
N GLN A 606 -10.25 -0.29 16.67
CA GLN A 606 -11.58 0.33 16.54
C GLN A 606 -12.46 -0.01 17.73
N VAL A 607 -13.38 0.88 18.09
CA VAL A 607 -14.32 0.66 19.19
C VAL A 607 -15.72 1.20 18.89
N LEU A 608 -16.73 0.41 19.22
CA LEU A 608 -18.14 0.77 19.14
C LEU A 608 -18.78 0.76 20.53
N ARG A 609 -19.59 1.77 20.82
CA ARG A 609 -20.31 1.96 22.10
C ARG A 609 -21.80 2.16 21.84
N PHE A 610 -22.63 1.24 22.29
CA PHE A 610 -24.08 1.25 22.07
C PHE A 610 -24.85 0.80 23.32
N ARG A 611 -26.19 0.75 23.24
CA ARG A 611 -27.06 0.30 24.34
C ARG A 611 -27.95 -0.88 23.90
N PRO A 612 -27.61 -2.11 24.30
CA PRO A 612 -28.49 -3.27 24.15
C PRO A 612 -29.85 -3.09 24.85
#